data_AF-A0A7X6YQN0-F1
#
_entry.id   AF-A0A7X6YQN0-F1
#
_cell.length_a   1.000
_cell.length_b   1.000
_cell.length_c   1.000
_cell.angle_alpha   90.00
_cell.angle_beta   90.00
_cell.angle_gamma   90.00
#
_symmetry.space_group_name_H-M   'P 1'
#
loop_
_entity.id
_entity.type
_entity.pdbx_description
1 polymer ?
#
loop_
_entity_poly.entity_id
_entity_poly.type
_entity_poly.pdbx_seq_one_letter_code
_entity_poly.pdbx_strand_id
1 'polypeptide(L)'
;MGLEYLLCLKQVPDTTDISYDRESGSLIRENAGSIPNPHDEDALSACLDLRAQKGGSITALSMGPRQARATLRNALSLGVDRAYQLRDKAFAGADVYVTAYTLAQAIHKIGRPDIIFCGKQSIDGDTGQVGAELAELLGYAHIYYVVEICQLDDAFIVVKTKLGRKIQTVKVTLPCVICTESGFFPKKISSFRDKIDAQNKPIKLLTLADLEDNNPGHYGYKASPTKVRKLFVPRADRLCRLLSGVSLSRLKQIIAELSEEIDTAEKQSLFADRIIAPATRQDLLKVCVLLEEGELVGQEIIEYISQFRSGKKLQVEAVLPAKKHSHPAADDNLLDKLYIYPCNSEYLTTEHYIAAVSDYMENSRIKPDILLVGATALGRSFAPRIAAKFQTGLTADCTDIDIDDDKLLIQIRPAFQEELLAQIVTPVRRPQMASIRPGVLASENTIPAASGRTEVIYRSLQLQNPNLQVLAEAASGQEQAGFKQADIVVVAGNAVLEAGELAEIRKIAASLAAEVAVSRPLVQGGLAPHELQVGVSGASLSNKIAVLIGVSGSNQTLAGLKKVKKIIAINKDAQARIFDYADIGFVADWKDLLNIRKDQDVSENDASEY
;
A
#
# COMPACT_ATOMS: atom_id res chain seq x y z
N MET A 1 9.37 -4.59 -39.22
CA MET A 1 10.22 -4.46 -38.02
C MET A 1 9.66 -5.39 -36.97
N GLY A 2 10.51 -6.05 -36.18
CA GLY A 2 10.03 -6.88 -35.07
C GLY A 2 9.58 -6.03 -33.89
N LEU A 3 8.83 -6.62 -32.96
CA LEU A 3 8.38 -5.97 -31.72
C LEU A 3 9.57 -5.51 -30.87
N GLU A 4 9.44 -4.34 -30.25
CA GLU A 4 10.44 -3.76 -29.36
C GLU A 4 9.93 -3.75 -27.92
N TYR A 5 10.59 -4.50 -27.04
CA TYR A 5 10.27 -4.56 -25.62
C TYR A 5 11.31 -3.79 -24.80
N LEU A 6 10.87 -3.13 -23.73
CA LEU A 6 11.75 -2.49 -22.77
C LEU A 6 11.46 -2.97 -21.35
N LEU A 7 12.52 -3.27 -20.58
CA LEU A 7 12.45 -3.70 -19.18
C LEU A 7 13.04 -2.62 -18.28
N CYS A 8 12.21 -2.06 -17.40
CA CYS A 8 12.68 -1.19 -16.33
C CYS A 8 13.10 -2.06 -15.13
N LEU A 9 14.39 -1.99 -14.78
CA LEU A 9 14.97 -2.77 -13.69
C LEU A 9 15.57 -1.87 -12.62
N LYS A 10 15.42 -2.27 -11.36
CA LYS A 10 15.99 -1.60 -10.20
C LYS A 10 16.84 -2.55 -9.38
N GLN A 11 17.94 -2.03 -8.84
CA GLN A 11 18.68 -2.63 -7.73
C GLN A 11 18.20 -2.05 -6.40
N VAL A 12 18.08 -2.91 -5.41
CA VAL A 12 17.62 -2.57 -4.05
C VAL A 12 18.67 -3.02 -3.04
N PRO A 13 18.71 -2.43 -1.83
CA PRO A 13 19.50 -2.96 -0.74
C PRO A 13 19.08 -4.39 -0.40
N ASP A 14 20.04 -5.24 -0.04
CA ASP A 14 19.74 -6.53 0.56
C ASP A 14 19.24 -6.30 1.99
N THR A 15 17.98 -6.61 2.23
CA THR A 15 17.31 -6.34 3.50
C THR A 15 17.62 -7.37 4.57
N THR A 16 18.37 -8.44 4.25
CA THR A 16 18.82 -9.42 5.24
C THR A 16 19.89 -8.87 6.19
N ASP A 17 20.62 -7.82 5.79
CA ASP A 17 21.80 -7.29 6.49
C ASP A 17 21.71 -5.79 6.88
N ILE A 18 20.49 -5.21 6.91
CA ILE A 18 20.35 -3.78 7.24
C ILE A 18 20.29 -3.58 8.77
N SER A 19 21.21 -2.79 9.31
CA SER A 19 21.24 -2.37 10.70
C SER A 19 20.90 -0.89 10.83
N TYR A 20 20.23 -0.50 11.92
CA TYR A 20 19.81 0.88 12.18
C TYR A 20 20.21 1.32 13.58
N ASP A 21 20.57 2.59 13.68
CA ASP A 21 20.71 3.26 14.97
C ASP A 21 19.30 3.53 15.54
N ARG A 22 18.99 2.88 16.68
CA ARG A 22 17.65 2.87 17.27
C ARG A 22 17.23 4.20 17.89
N GLU A 23 18.18 5.08 18.20
CA GLU A 23 17.89 6.41 18.78
C GLU A 23 17.65 7.46 17.69
N SER A 24 18.49 7.46 16.65
CA SER A 24 18.46 8.46 15.58
C SER A 24 17.62 8.04 14.37
N GLY A 25 17.29 6.74 14.23
CA GLY A 25 16.65 6.18 13.03
C GLY A 25 17.56 6.17 11.80
N SER A 26 18.87 6.41 11.98
CA SER A 26 19.84 6.47 10.89
C SER A 26 20.22 5.07 10.41
N LEU A 27 20.28 4.89 9.09
CA LEU A 27 20.80 3.68 8.44
C LEU A 27 22.30 3.53 8.70
N ILE A 28 22.72 2.39 9.25
CA ILE A 28 24.13 2.01 9.33
C ILE A 28 24.50 1.36 7.99
N ARG A 29 25.14 2.15 7.11
CA ARG A 29 25.36 1.78 5.70
C ARG A 29 26.60 0.92 5.44
N GLU A 30 27.17 0.30 6.47
CA GLU A 30 28.49 -0.32 6.34
C GLU A 30 28.49 -1.72 5.71
N ASN A 31 27.35 -2.46 5.66
CA ASN A 31 27.36 -3.86 5.21
C ASN A 31 26.20 -4.35 4.31
N ALA A 32 25.20 -3.55 3.97
CA ALA A 32 24.10 -4.05 3.14
C ALA A 32 24.56 -4.24 1.68
N GLY A 33 24.57 -5.49 1.21
CA GLY A 33 24.73 -5.81 -0.20
C GLY A 33 23.64 -5.17 -1.06
N SER A 34 23.74 -5.29 -2.40
CA SER A 34 22.65 -4.88 -3.29
C SER A 34 22.28 -6.03 -4.20
N ILE A 35 20.97 -6.26 -4.32
CA ILE A 35 20.38 -7.32 -5.14
C ILE A 35 19.48 -6.70 -6.22
N PRO A 36 19.23 -7.42 -7.33
CA PRO A 36 18.12 -7.12 -8.21
C PRO A 36 16.81 -7.06 -7.42
N ASN A 37 15.94 -6.11 -7.75
CA ASN A 37 14.62 -6.06 -7.13
C ASN A 37 13.84 -7.34 -7.45
N PRO A 38 13.41 -8.14 -6.45
CA PRO A 38 12.76 -9.42 -6.70
C PRO A 38 11.49 -9.33 -7.56
N HIS A 39 10.74 -8.23 -7.45
CA HIS A 39 9.52 -8.01 -8.21
C HIS A 39 9.77 -7.71 -9.70
N ASP A 40 10.97 -7.24 -10.06
CA ASP A 40 11.34 -6.99 -11.46
C ASP A 40 11.69 -8.31 -12.18
N GLU A 41 11.97 -9.39 -11.43
CA GLU A 41 12.28 -10.70 -12.01
C GLU A 41 11.04 -11.36 -12.65
N ASP A 42 9.84 -11.13 -12.11
CA ASP A 42 8.58 -11.53 -12.73
C ASP A 42 8.39 -10.81 -14.08
N ALA A 43 8.65 -9.50 -14.11
CA ALA A 43 8.54 -8.68 -15.32
C ALA A 43 9.55 -9.12 -16.40
N LEU A 44 10.80 -9.38 -16.00
CA LEU A 44 11.83 -9.94 -16.87
C LEU A 44 11.42 -11.30 -17.43
N SER A 45 10.89 -12.19 -16.59
CA SER A 45 10.47 -13.53 -17.00
C SER A 45 9.29 -13.47 -17.98
N ALA A 46 8.27 -12.64 -17.69
CA ALA A 46 7.14 -12.40 -18.58
C ALA A 46 7.58 -11.87 -19.96
N CYS A 47 8.50 -10.90 -19.97
CA CYS A 47 9.04 -10.32 -21.20
C CYS A 47 9.83 -11.34 -22.03
N LEU A 48 10.68 -12.16 -21.39
CA LEU A 48 11.43 -13.22 -22.06
C LEU A 48 10.51 -14.28 -22.67
N ASP A 49 9.48 -14.70 -21.94
CA ASP A 49 8.49 -15.68 -22.42
C ASP A 49 7.68 -15.13 -23.60
N LEU A 50 7.28 -13.86 -23.53
CA LEU A 50 6.56 -13.21 -24.64
C LEU A 50 7.44 -13.12 -25.89
N ARG A 51 8.71 -12.70 -25.76
CA ARG A 51 9.66 -12.68 -26.88
C ARG A 51 9.88 -14.09 -27.44
N ALA A 52 9.98 -15.12 -26.61
CA ALA A 52 10.16 -16.50 -27.09
C ALA A 52 8.99 -16.95 -27.99
N GLN A 53 7.78 -16.46 -27.75
CA GLN A 53 6.58 -16.79 -28.52
C GLN A 53 6.39 -15.90 -29.76
N LYS A 54 6.76 -14.61 -29.68
CA LYS A 54 6.39 -13.58 -30.66
C LYS A 54 7.58 -12.98 -31.41
N GLY A 55 8.81 -13.33 -31.03
CA GLY A 55 10.02 -12.68 -31.52
C GLY A 55 10.13 -11.23 -31.01
N GLY A 56 11.06 -10.47 -31.59
CA GLY A 56 11.35 -9.09 -31.20
C GLY A 56 12.66 -8.94 -30.42
N SER A 57 12.96 -7.72 -29.98
CA SER A 57 14.18 -7.40 -29.25
C SER A 57 13.88 -6.81 -27.87
N ILE A 58 14.71 -7.11 -26.87
CA ILE A 58 14.54 -6.64 -25.49
C ILE A 58 15.67 -5.68 -25.12
N THR A 59 15.29 -4.53 -24.60
CA THR A 59 16.20 -3.54 -24.01
C THR A 59 15.98 -3.42 -22.51
N ALA A 60 17.00 -3.67 -21.69
CA ALA A 60 16.96 -3.36 -20.27
C ALA A 60 17.40 -1.91 -20.00
N LEU A 61 16.67 -1.22 -19.13
CA LEU A 61 16.95 0.14 -18.67
C LEU A 61 16.96 0.16 -17.14
N SER A 62 18.00 0.74 -16.55
CA SER A 62 18.07 0.94 -15.11
C SER A 62 18.63 2.31 -14.78
N MET A 63 17.93 3.04 -13.90
CA MET A 63 18.40 4.28 -13.30
C MET A 63 19.02 3.98 -11.93
N GLY A 64 20.30 4.29 -11.76
CA GLY A 64 20.94 4.04 -10.47
C GLY A 64 22.46 4.20 -10.45
N PRO A 65 23.07 4.13 -9.25
CA PRO A 65 24.51 4.18 -9.07
C PRO A 65 25.22 3.01 -9.76
N ARG A 66 26.56 2.98 -9.70
CA ARG A 66 27.40 2.00 -10.41
C ARG A 66 26.97 0.54 -10.18
N GLN A 67 26.46 0.21 -8.99
CA GLN A 67 25.97 -1.11 -8.59
C GLN A 67 24.81 -1.61 -9.46
N ALA A 68 23.97 -0.71 -10.01
CA ALA A 68 22.88 -1.06 -10.93
C ALA A 68 23.36 -1.85 -12.16
N ARG A 69 24.65 -1.73 -12.52
CA ARG A 69 25.25 -2.52 -13.60
C ARG A 69 25.17 -4.01 -13.35
N ALA A 70 25.20 -4.47 -12.10
CA ALA A 70 25.06 -5.89 -11.78
C ALA A 70 23.67 -6.42 -12.19
N THR A 71 22.61 -5.67 -11.88
CA THR A 71 21.24 -6.00 -12.31
C THR A 71 21.10 -6.04 -13.83
N LEU A 72 21.64 -5.04 -14.54
CA LEU A 72 21.65 -5.03 -16.00
C LEU A 72 22.45 -6.20 -16.59
N ARG A 73 23.58 -6.54 -15.98
CA ARG A 73 24.41 -7.67 -16.40
C ARG A 73 23.70 -9.01 -16.20
N ASN A 74 22.95 -9.16 -15.11
CA ASN A 74 22.09 -10.32 -14.88
C ASN A 74 21.05 -10.46 -15.98
N ALA A 75 20.34 -9.38 -16.33
CA ALA A 75 19.37 -9.39 -17.42
C ALA A 75 20.00 -9.79 -18.78
N LEU A 76 21.19 -9.25 -19.10
CA LEU A 76 21.94 -9.61 -20.31
C LEU A 76 22.31 -11.10 -20.36
N SER A 77 22.59 -11.72 -19.19
CA SER A 77 22.89 -13.16 -19.07
C SER A 77 21.64 -14.04 -19.19
N LEU A 78 20.45 -13.48 -18.95
CA LEU A 78 19.17 -14.17 -19.15
C LEU A 78 18.64 -14.05 -20.58
N GLY A 79 19.41 -13.40 -21.46
CA GLY A 79 19.11 -13.29 -22.88
C GLY A 79 18.56 -11.94 -23.30
N VAL A 80 18.59 -10.89 -22.46
CA VAL A 80 18.32 -9.52 -22.93
C VAL A 80 19.36 -9.09 -23.97
N ASP A 81 18.91 -8.34 -24.98
CA ASP A 81 19.71 -7.99 -26.15
C ASP A 81 20.57 -6.73 -25.92
N ARG A 82 19.98 -5.69 -25.34
CA ARG A 82 20.62 -4.39 -25.10
C ARG A 82 20.43 -3.93 -23.67
N ALA A 83 21.38 -3.17 -23.13
CA ALA A 83 21.28 -2.61 -21.79
C ALA A 83 21.75 -1.15 -21.73
N TYR A 84 20.95 -0.32 -21.05
CA TYR A 84 21.23 1.08 -20.79
C TYR A 84 21.23 1.35 -19.28
N GLN A 85 22.27 2.03 -18.82
CA GLN A 85 22.33 2.58 -17.48
C GLN A 85 22.14 4.10 -17.54
N LEU A 86 21.13 4.60 -16.86
CA LEU A 86 20.92 6.03 -16.66
C LEU A 86 21.57 6.44 -15.33
N ARG A 87 22.62 7.27 -15.39
CA ARG A 87 23.39 7.65 -14.20
C ARG A 87 24.05 9.01 -14.36
N ASP A 88 23.59 9.95 -13.54
CA ASP A 88 24.13 11.29 -13.39
C ASP A 88 23.93 11.75 -11.93
N LYS A 89 24.75 12.68 -11.44
CA LYS A 89 24.55 13.30 -10.13
C LYS A 89 23.26 14.11 -10.09
N ALA A 90 22.84 14.69 -11.22
CA ALA A 90 21.60 15.44 -11.32
C ALA A 90 20.35 14.61 -11.02
N PHE A 91 20.41 13.28 -11.18
CA PHE A 91 19.27 12.39 -10.95
C PHE A 91 19.13 11.93 -9.48
N ALA A 92 20.07 12.28 -8.60
CA ALA A 92 20.13 11.75 -7.24
C ALA A 92 18.97 12.25 -6.37
N GLY A 93 18.40 11.33 -5.57
CA GLY A 93 17.34 11.65 -4.60
C GLY A 93 16.00 12.03 -5.22
N ALA A 94 15.78 11.71 -6.50
CA ALA A 94 14.49 11.84 -7.16
C ALA A 94 13.39 11.07 -6.40
N ASP A 95 12.20 11.64 -6.32
CA ASP A 95 11.01 10.89 -5.93
C ASP A 95 10.47 10.08 -7.11
N VAL A 96 9.33 9.42 -6.92
CA VAL A 96 8.74 8.53 -7.93
C VAL A 96 8.41 9.28 -9.22
N TYR A 97 7.76 10.45 -9.13
CA TYR A 97 7.41 11.27 -10.28
C TYR A 97 8.64 11.67 -11.09
N VAL A 98 9.66 12.22 -10.43
CA VAL A 98 10.90 12.64 -11.13
C VAL A 98 11.67 11.42 -11.65
N THR A 99 11.61 10.28 -10.97
CA THR A 99 12.19 9.03 -11.48
C THR A 99 11.50 8.59 -12.76
N ALA A 100 10.17 8.56 -12.79
CA ALA A 100 9.38 8.24 -13.96
C ALA A 100 9.64 9.22 -15.12
N TYR A 101 9.73 10.51 -14.83
CA TYR A 101 10.12 11.55 -15.80
C TYR A 101 11.51 11.28 -16.39
N THR A 102 12.48 10.98 -15.54
CA THR A 102 13.85 10.70 -15.96
C THR A 102 13.93 9.46 -16.85
N LEU A 103 13.17 8.41 -16.51
CA LEU A 103 13.04 7.21 -17.33
C LEU A 103 12.33 7.49 -18.66
N ALA A 104 11.26 8.28 -18.67
CA ALA A 104 10.56 8.68 -19.89
C ALA A 104 11.49 9.37 -20.89
N GLN A 105 12.34 10.29 -20.40
CA GLN A 105 13.33 10.99 -21.23
C GLN A 105 14.42 10.06 -21.76
N ALA A 106 14.84 9.07 -20.98
CA ALA A 106 15.75 8.03 -21.47
C ALA A 106 15.08 7.16 -22.55
N ILE A 107 13.79 6.84 -22.40
CA ILE A 107 13.04 6.04 -23.38
C ILE A 107 12.86 6.81 -24.69
N HIS A 108 12.55 8.11 -24.65
CA HIS A 108 12.57 8.96 -25.85
C HIS A 108 13.92 8.91 -26.57
N LYS A 109 15.02 8.93 -25.83
CA LYS A 109 16.38 8.84 -26.38
C LYS A 109 16.73 7.47 -26.97
N ILE A 110 16.30 6.38 -26.32
CA ILE A 110 16.62 5.00 -26.72
C ILE A 110 15.80 4.60 -27.96
N GLY A 111 14.55 5.06 -28.03
CA GLY A 111 13.54 4.64 -28.99
C GLY A 111 12.27 4.18 -28.26
N ARG A 112 11.11 4.50 -28.84
CA ARG A 112 9.80 4.20 -28.26
C ARG A 112 9.46 2.71 -28.44
N PRO A 113 9.47 1.89 -27.37
CA PRO A 113 9.12 0.47 -27.45
C PRO A 113 7.60 0.28 -27.59
N ASP A 114 7.19 -0.88 -28.08
CA ASP A 114 5.78 -1.29 -28.16
C ASP A 114 5.24 -1.66 -26.78
N ILE A 115 6.06 -2.34 -25.97
CA ILE A 115 5.67 -2.77 -24.60
C ILE A 115 6.81 -2.50 -23.62
N ILE A 116 6.47 -1.84 -22.52
CA ILE A 116 7.36 -1.63 -21.38
C ILE A 116 6.93 -2.54 -20.23
N PHE A 117 7.87 -3.29 -19.67
CA PHE A 117 7.67 -4.17 -18.54
C PHE A 117 8.31 -3.58 -17.28
N CYS A 118 7.53 -3.54 -16.21
CA CYS A 118 7.93 -3.14 -14.87
C CYS A 118 7.50 -4.23 -13.86
N GLY A 119 8.24 -4.38 -12.76
CA GLY A 119 7.75 -5.12 -11.61
C GLY A 119 6.61 -4.37 -10.89
N LYS A 120 5.90 -5.08 -9.99
CA LYS A 120 4.81 -4.50 -9.18
C LYS A 120 5.27 -3.33 -8.28
N GLN A 121 6.46 -3.38 -7.73
CA GLN A 121 6.98 -2.37 -6.80
C GLN A 121 8.43 -2.68 -6.46
N SER A 122 9.14 -1.76 -5.80
CA SER A 122 10.46 -2.05 -5.23
C SER A 122 10.39 -2.24 -3.72
N ILE A 123 11.18 -3.18 -3.18
CA ILE A 123 11.10 -3.56 -1.75
C ILE A 123 11.65 -2.51 -0.78
N ASP A 124 12.44 -1.56 -1.26
CA ASP A 124 13.06 -0.51 -0.47
C ASP A 124 12.09 0.63 -0.13
N GLY A 125 11.37 1.12 -1.15
CA GLY A 125 10.43 2.22 -1.04
C GLY A 125 8.97 1.80 -1.00
N ASP A 126 8.64 0.58 -1.45
CA ASP A 126 7.29 0.00 -1.47
C ASP A 126 6.23 1.00 -1.98
N THR A 127 6.56 1.68 -3.08
CA THR A 127 5.71 2.74 -3.65
C THR A 127 4.80 2.20 -4.74
N GLY A 128 5.32 1.40 -5.68
CA GLY A 128 4.54 0.84 -6.79
C GLY A 128 3.94 1.90 -7.72
N GLN A 129 4.65 3.01 -7.97
CA GLN A 129 4.09 4.16 -8.70
C GLN A 129 4.75 4.39 -10.08
N VAL A 130 6.05 4.10 -10.19
CA VAL A 130 6.86 4.50 -11.35
C VAL A 130 6.33 3.97 -12.68
N GLY A 131 5.85 2.72 -12.74
CA GLY A 131 5.30 2.15 -13.97
C GLY A 131 4.04 2.88 -14.47
N ALA A 132 3.15 3.23 -13.53
CA ALA A 132 1.93 3.98 -13.83
C ALA A 132 2.23 5.43 -14.25
N GLU A 133 3.12 6.11 -13.52
CA GLU A 133 3.56 7.47 -13.87
C GLU A 133 4.28 7.50 -15.22
N LEU A 134 5.12 6.49 -15.50
CA LEU A 134 5.83 6.36 -16.77
C LEU A 134 4.84 6.21 -17.94
N ALA A 135 3.78 5.42 -17.77
CA ALA A 135 2.75 5.27 -18.79
C ALA A 135 2.05 6.59 -19.10
N GLU A 136 1.71 7.37 -18.07
CA GLU A 136 1.11 8.69 -18.25
C GLU A 136 2.04 9.66 -18.98
N LEU A 137 3.31 9.71 -18.59
CA LEU A 137 4.31 10.62 -19.16
C LEU A 137 4.66 10.28 -20.63
N LEU A 138 4.57 9.01 -21.01
CA LEU A 138 4.78 8.57 -22.40
C LEU A 138 3.50 8.62 -23.25
N GLY A 139 2.32 8.80 -22.62
CA GLY A 139 1.03 8.68 -23.28
C GLY A 139 0.67 7.25 -23.69
N TYR A 140 1.17 6.26 -22.94
CA TYR A 140 0.97 4.84 -23.20
C TYR A 140 -0.25 4.30 -22.45
N ALA A 141 -0.84 3.22 -22.97
CA ALA A 141 -1.80 2.44 -22.21
C ALA A 141 -1.12 1.79 -20.99
N HIS A 142 -1.88 1.48 -19.94
CA HIS A 142 -1.32 0.97 -18.69
C HIS A 142 -2.18 -0.14 -18.09
N ILE A 143 -1.54 -1.21 -17.63
CA ILE A 143 -2.19 -2.27 -16.87
C ILE A 143 -1.31 -2.75 -15.71
N TYR A 144 -1.92 -2.90 -14.53
CA TYR A 144 -1.26 -3.30 -13.30
C TYR A 144 -1.63 -4.73 -12.88
N TYR A 145 -0.81 -5.34 -12.02
CA TYR A 145 -0.99 -6.69 -11.46
C TYR A 145 -1.25 -7.78 -12.51
N VAL A 146 -0.55 -7.72 -13.65
CA VAL A 146 -0.67 -8.75 -14.69
C VAL A 146 -0.15 -10.09 -14.15
N VAL A 147 -0.97 -11.13 -14.24
CA VAL A 147 -0.67 -12.49 -13.80
C VAL A 147 -0.49 -13.46 -14.98
N GLU A 148 -1.00 -13.11 -16.16
CA GLU A 148 -0.91 -13.95 -17.36
C GLU A 148 -1.00 -13.07 -18.61
N ILE A 149 -0.22 -13.40 -19.65
CA ILE A 149 -0.35 -12.82 -20.98
C ILE A 149 -1.02 -13.87 -21.88
N CYS A 150 -2.25 -13.59 -22.30
CA CYS A 150 -3.08 -14.55 -23.02
C CYS A 150 -2.91 -14.45 -24.54
N GLN A 151 -2.79 -13.22 -25.06
CA GLN A 151 -2.69 -12.96 -26.49
C GLN A 151 -1.89 -11.68 -26.75
N LEU A 152 -1.09 -11.69 -27.82
CA LEU A 152 -0.49 -10.49 -28.40
C LEU A 152 -0.79 -10.43 -29.89
N ASP A 153 -1.28 -9.27 -30.31
CA ASP A 153 -1.55 -8.85 -31.69
C ASP A 153 -0.74 -7.57 -32.01
N ASP A 154 -0.81 -7.08 -33.23
CA ASP A 154 -0.06 -5.87 -33.66
C ASP A 154 -0.64 -4.58 -33.03
N ALA A 155 -1.93 -4.58 -32.67
CA ALA A 155 -2.61 -3.41 -32.13
C ALA A 155 -2.92 -3.49 -30.61
N PHE A 156 -2.91 -4.69 -30.03
CA PHE A 156 -3.31 -4.88 -28.63
C PHE A 156 -2.69 -6.12 -28.00
N ILE A 157 -2.73 -6.14 -26.67
CA ILE A 157 -2.41 -7.30 -25.83
C ILE A 157 -3.63 -7.65 -24.96
N VAL A 158 -3.87 -8.96 -24.76
CA VAL A 158 -4.86 -9.46 -23.81
C VAL A 158 -4.14 -10.12 -22.66
N VAL A 159 -4.46 -9.70 -21.44
CA VAL A 159 -3.82 -10.16 -20.20
C VAL A 159 -4.87 -10.51 -19.16
N LYS A 160 -4.49 -11.33 -18.19
CA LYS A 160 -5.24 -11.43 -16.92
C LYS A 160 -4.57 -10.55 -15.87
N THR A 161 -5.37 -9.77 -15.16
CA THR A 161 -4.93 -8.95 -14.03
C THR A 161 -5.61 -9.39 -12.73
N LYS A 162 -4.87 -9.35 -11.62
CA LYS A 162 -5.38 -9.65 -10.28
C LYS A 162 -5.62 -8.34 -9.51
N LEU A 163 -6.87 -7.87 -9.50
CA LEU A 163 -7.29 -6.71 -8.72
C LEU A 163 -7.92 -7.19 -7.40
N GLY A 164 -7.10 -7.28 -6.35
CA GLY A 164 -7.52 -7.82 -5.06
C GLY A 164 -7.93 -9.29 -5.17
N ARG A 165 -9.22 -9.58 -4.97
CA ARG A 165 -9.81 -10.93 -5.07
C ARG A 165 -10.50 -11.21 -6.41
N LYS A 166 -10.24 -10.40 -7.43
CA LYS A 166 -10.84 -10.53 -8.75
C LYS A 166 -9.75 -10.77 -9.77
N ILE A 167 -10.00 -11.70 -10.68
CA ILE A 167 -9.19 -11.87 -11.88
C ILE A 167 -10.02 -11.33 -13.04
N GLN A 168 -9.50 -10.32 -13.73
CA GLN A 168 -10.11 -9.76 -14.93
C GLN A 168 -9.28 -10.12 -16.14
N THR A 169 -9.93 -10.52 -17.22
CA THR A 169 -9.32 -10.59 -18.55
C THR A 169 -9.50 -9.25 -19.22
N VAL A 170 -8.40 -8.62 -19.62
CA VAL A 170 -8.38 -7.23 -20.07
C VAL A 170 -7.62 -7.12 -21.39
N LYS A 171 -8.21 -6.43 -22.35
CA LYS A 171 -7.59 -6.02 -23.60
C LYS A 171 -7.01 -4.61 -23.45
N VAL A 172 -5.75 -4.44 -23.84
CA VAL A 172 -4.99 -3.18 -23.72
C VAL A 172 -4.39 -2.82 -25.08
N THR A 173 -4.58 -1.59 -25.55
CA THR A 173 -4.00 -1.11 -26.82
C THR A 173 -2.48 -0.97 -26.73
N LEU A 174 -1.78 -1.12 -27.86
CA LEU A 174 -0.35 -0.82 -27.98
C LEU A 174 -0.13 0.63 -28.47
N PRO A 175 0.95 1.30 -28.04
CA PRO A 175 1.95 0.82 -27.09
C PRO A 175 1.48 0.89 -25.63
N CYS A 176 2.03 0.02 -24.76
CA CYS A 176 1.59 -0.07 -23.37
C CYS A 176 2.72 -0.27 -22.35
N VAL A 177 2.40 0.02 -21.08
CA VAL A 177 3.21 -0.32 -19.91
C VAL A 177 2.48 -1.39 -19.11
N ILE A 178 3.17 -2.50 -18.84
CA ILE A 178 2.69 -3.64 -18.07
C ILE A 178 3.47 -3.71 -16.75
N CYS A 179 2.73 -3.74 -15.64
CA CYS A 179 3.30 -4.05 -14.33
C CYS A 179 2.84 -5.46 -13.89
N THR A 180 3.77 -6.39 -13.73
CA THR A 180 3.45 -7.79 -13.39
C THR A 180 3.22 -7.97 -11.89
N GLU A 181 2.27 -8.82 -11.51
CA GLU A 181 2.13 -9.31 -10.14
C GLU A 181 3.23 -10.34 -9.81
N SER A 182 3.56 -10.46 -8.54
CA SER A 182 4.67 -11.32 -8.08
C SER A 182 4.27 -12.79 -7.97
N GLY A 183 5.18 -13.67 -8.36
CA GLY A 183 5.03 -15.12 -8.18
C GLY A 183 4.16 -15.81 -9.24
N PHE A 184 3.82 -15.11 -10.32
CA PHE A 184 3.06 -15.68 -11.43
C PHE A 184 3.93 -16.04 -12.64
N PHE A 185 5.14 -15.48 -12.74
CA PHE A 185 6.06 -15.75 -13.83
C PHE A 185 7.30 -16.48 -13.30
N PRO A 186 7.49 -17.77 -13.66
CA PRO A 186 8.62 -18.56 -13.15
C PRO A 186 9.98 -17.90 -13.48
N LYS A 187 10.77 -17.67 -12.44
CA LYS A 187 12.08 -17.03 -12.53
C LYS A 187 13.02 -17.80 -13.45
N LYS A 188 13.67 -17.08 -14.36
CA LYS A 188 14.66 -17.65 -15.29
C LYS A 188 16.04 -17.74 -14.64
N ILE A 189 16.79 -18.77 -14.98
CA ILE A 189 18.19 -18.98 -14.54
C ILE A 189 19.09 -19.02 -15.77
N SER A 190 20.16 -18.24 -15.74
CA SER A 190 21.18 -18.21 -16.80
C SER A 190 22.20 -19.33 -16.61
N SER A 191 22.71 -19.92 -17.70
CA SER A 191 23.84 -20.86 -17.61
C SER A 191 25.15 -20.14 -17.28
N PHE A 192 26.18 -20.89 -16.88
CA PHE A 192 27.51 -20.32 -16.66
C PHE A 192 28.11 -19.68 -17.93
N ARG A 193 27.84 -20.28 -19.10
CA ARG A 193 28.27 -19.74 -20.40
C ARG A 193 27.63 -18.39 -20.68
N ASP A 194 26.32 -18.26 -20.47
CA ASP A 194 25.61 -17.01 -20.72
C ASP A 194 26.10 -15.89 -19.80
N LYS A 195 26.49 -16.21 -18.56
CA LYS A 195 27.10 -15.25 -17.64
C LYS A 195 28.44 -14.73 -18.15
N ILE A 196 29.27 -15.59 -18.77
CA ILE A 196 30.53 -15.19 -19.39
C ILE A 196 30.24 -14.30 -20.60
N ASP A 197 29.36 -14.72 -21.50
CA ASP A 197 29.01 -13.97 -22.71
C ASP A 197 28.43 -12.60 -22.37
N ALA A 198 27.63 -12.50 -21.30
CA ALA A 198 27.08 -11.24 -20.82
C ALA A 198 28.13 -10.23 -20.35
N GLN A 199 29.31 -10.67 -19.88
CA GLN A 199 30.40 -9.74 -19.50
C GLN A 199 30.92 -8.95 -20.69
N ASN A 200 30.90 -9.55 -21.89
CA ASN A 200 31.39 -8.94 -23.12
C ASN A 200 30.35 -8.02 -23.79
N LYS A 201 29.06 -8.16 -23.45
CA LYS A 201 28.00 -7.28 -24.00
C LYS A 201 28.15 -5.85 -23.44
N PRO A 202 28.04 -4.79 -24.24
CA PRO A 202 28.15 -3.43 -23.74
C PRO A 202 26.92 -3.02 -22.91
N ILE A 203 27.15 -2.27 -21.82
CA ILE A 203 26.10 -1.52 -21.11
C ILE A 203 26.32 -0.05 -21.42
N LYS A 204 25.42 0.55 -22.22
CA LYS A 204 25.53 1.95 -22.65
C LYS A 204 25.15 2.88 -21.50
N LEU A 205 25.99 3.85 -21.21
CA LEU A 205 25.73 4.87 -20.18
C LEU A 205 24.98 6.04 -20.83
N LEU A 206 23.90 6.47 -20.20
CA LEU A 206 23.21 7.74 -20.48
C LEU A 206 23.36 8.67 -19.28
N THR A 207 23.69 9.91 -19.56
CA THR A 207 23.85 11.02 -18.61
C THR A 207 22.83 12.11 -18.93
N LEU A 208 22.77 13.16 -18.10
CA LEU A 208 21.87 14.29 -18.36
C LEU A 208 22.11 14.93 -19.74
N ALA A 209 23.38 14.98 -20.18
CA ALA A 209 23.75 15.55 -21.47
C ALA A 209 23.23 14.77 -22.69
N ASP A 210 22.87 13.49 -22.51
CA ASP A 210 22.37 12.64 -23.58
C ASP A 210 20.85 12.78 -23.81
N LEU A 211 20.13 13.30 -22.82
CA LEU A 211 18.68 13.44 -22.81
C LEU A 211 18.23 14.66 -23.61
N GLU A 212 17.00 14.62 -24.15
CA GLU A 212 16.41 15.74 -24.88
C GLU A 212 16.20 16.96 -23.98
N ASP A 213 15.64 16.74 -22.80
CA ASP A 213 15.69 17.71 -21.72
C ASP A 213 16.97 17.50 -20.90
N ASN A 214 17.88 18.46 -20.97
CA ASN A 214 19.13 18.45 -20.24
C ASN A 214 19.18 19.52 -19.15
N ASN A 215 18.04 20.11 -18.77
CA ASN A 215 17.96 21.09 -17.69
C ASN A 215 18.06 20.39 -16.32
N PRO A 216 19.14 20.58 -15.54
CA PRO A 216 19.30 19.92 -14.24
C PRO A 216 18.22 20.30 -13.22
N GLY A 217 17.49 21.40 -13.42
CA GLY A 217 16.38 21.82 -12.56
C GLY A 217 15.14 20.92 -12.61
N HIS A 218 15.02 20.06 -13.63
CA HIS A 218 13.89 19.14 -13.78
C HIS A 218 14.17 17.74 -13.20
N TYR A 219 15.36 17.53 -12.62
CA TYR A 219 15.81 16.22 -12.18
C TYR A 219 16.19 16.17 -10.69
N GLY A 220 16.24 14.95 -10.17
CA GLY A 220 16.71 14.65 -8.82
C GLY A 220 15.88 15.27 -7.72
N TYR A 221 16.46 15.29 -6.52
CA TYR A 221 15.80 15.75 -5.30
C TYR A 221 15.27 17.18 -5.40
N LYS A 222 15.91 18.07 -6.18
CA LYS A 222 15.46 19.46 -6.30
C LYS A 222 14.10 19.53 -6.99
N ALA A 223 13.92 18.78 -8.07
CA ALA A 223 12.68 18.75 -8.83
C ALA A 223 11.56 17.93 -8.16
N SER A 224 11.90 17.01 -7.25
CA SER A 224 10.95 16.11 -6.58
C SER A 224 9.82 16.89 -5.91
N PRO A 225 8.56 16.67 -6.30
CA PRO A 225 7.42 17.27 -5.60
C PRO A 225 7.33 16.87 -4.13
N THR A 226 7.60 15.59 -3.80
CA THR A 226 7.56 15.09 -2.43
C THR A 226 8.91 15.24 -1.73
N LYS A 227 8.89 15.57 -0.44
CA LYS A 227 10.07 15.71 0.42
C LYS A 227 9.89 14.92 1.71
N VAL A 228 10.89 14.11 2.07
CA VAL A 228 10.95 13.48 3.40
C VAL A 228 11.31 14.54 4.43
N ARG A 229 10.37 14.82 5.34
CA ARG A 229 10.54 15.76 6.46
C ARG A 229 11.27 15.10 7.63
N LYS A 230 10.91 13.86 7.98
CA LYS A 230 11.48 13.12 9.12
C LYS A 230 11.33 11.61 8.94
N LEU A 231 12.31 10.85 9.43
CA LEU A 231 12.22 9.41 9.68
C LEU A 231 12.20 9.17 11.20
N PHE A 232 11.37 8.25 11.67
CA PHE A 232 11.28 7.92 13.08
C PHE A 232 10.79 6.49 13.30
N VAL A 233 11.15 5.89 14.43
CA VAL A 233 10.65 4.59 14.87
C VAL A 233 9.26 4.79 15.51
N PRO A 234 8.24 3.96 15.18
CA PRO A 234 6.94 4.03 15.84
C PRO A 234 7.10 3.81 17.35
N ARG A 235 6.56 4.72 18.18
CA ARG A 235 6.51 4.54 19.63
C ARG A 235 5.39 3.57 20.01
N ALA A 236 5.54 2.89 21.14
CA ALA A 236 4.52 2.06 21.73
C ALA A 236 3.72 2.92 22.72
N ASP A 237 2.42 3.08 22.48
CA ASP A 237 1.57 3.99 23.27
C ASP A 237 0.72 3.26 24.34
N ARG A 238 0.90 1.94 24.51
CA ARG A 238 0.10 1.13 25.46
C ARG A 238 0.88 0.81 26.72
N LEU A 239 0.19 0.86 27.86
CA LEU A 239 0.70 0.42 29.16
C LEU A 239 0.20 -1.00 29.42
N CYS A 240 1.10 -1.98 29.33
CA CYS A 240 0.75 -3.38 29.49
C CYS A 240 0.68 -3.79 30.96
N ARG A 241 -0.45 -4.34 31.39
CA ARG A 241 -0.55 -5.03 32.66
C ARG A 241 -0.12 -6.49 32.48
N LEU A 242 1.05 -6.84 33.00
CA LEU A 242 1.54 -8.22 33.02
C LEU A 242 0.85 -9.03 34.12
N LEU A 243 0.40 -10.22 33.76
CA LEU A 243 -0.25 -11.21 34.62
C LEU A 243 0.49 -12.54 34.54
N SER A 244 0.61 -13.23 35.67
CA SER A 244 1.20 -14.56 35.77
C SER A 244 0.14 -15.65 35.58
N GLY A 245 0.49 -16.67 34.78
CA GLY A 245 -0.35 -17.84 34.53
C GLY A 245 -1.59 -17.55 33.67
N VAL A 246 -1.90 -18.47 32.75
CA VAL A 246 -3.06 -18.34 31.85
C VAL A 246 -4.00 -19.55 31.99
N SER A 247 -5.31 -19.30 32.05
CA SER A 247 -6.36 -20.32 31.95
C SER A 247 -7.49 -19.82 31.05
N LEU A 248 -8.26 -20.74 30.46
CA LEU A 248 -9.38 -20.37 29.59
C LEU A 248 -10.45 -19.59 30.36
N SER A 249 -10.73 -19.95 31.61
CA SER A 249 -11.72 -19.23 32.43
C SER A 249 -11.30 -17.80 32.72
N ARG A 250 -10.02 -17.59 33.07
CA ARG A 250 -9.47 -16.25 33.33
C ARG A 250 -9.44 -15.40 32.08
N LEU A 251 -9.08 -15.99 30.94
CA LEU A 251 -9.09 -15.29 29.64
C LEU A 251 -10.51 -14.86 29.25
N LYS A 252 -11.53 -15.71 29.47
CA LYS A 252 -12.94 -15.37 29.23
C LYS A 252 -13.42 -14.23 30.13
N GLN A 253 -13.05 -14.26 31.41
CA GLN A 253 -13.42 -13.19 32.35
C GLN A 253 -12.85 -11.84 31.90
N ILE A 254 -11.56 -11.79 31.59
CA ILE A 254 -10.89 -10.56 31.15
C ILE A 254 -11.46 -10.05 29.82
N ILE A 255 -11.78 -10.94 28.89
CA ILE A 255 -12.44 -10.56 27.63
C ILE A 255 -13.81 -9.92 27.91
N ALA A 256 -14.58 -10.46 28.84
CA ALA A 256 -15.87 -9.89 29.22
C ALA A 256 -15.72 -8.50 29.87
N GLU A 257 -14.79 -8.36 30.82
CA GLU A 257 -14.46 -7.08 31.48
C GLU A 257 -14.05 -6.01 30.44
N LEU A 258 -13.13 -6.35 29.54
CA LEU A 258 -12.68 -5.44 28.48
C LEU A 258 -13.79 -5.09 27.48
N SER A 259 -14.69 -6.04 27.18
CA SER A 259 -15.82 -5.77 26.29
C SER A 259 -16.81 -4.78 26.92
N GLU A 260 -17.08 -4.91 28.23
CA GLU A 260 -17.93 -3.98 28.96
C GLU A 260 -17.29 -2.58 29.07
N GLU A 261 -15.98 -2.50 29.31
CA GLU A 261 -15.22 -1.24 29.30
C GLU A 261 -15.36 -0.52 27.95
N ILE A 262 -15.19 -1.25 26.85
CA ILE A 262 -15.32 -0.72 25.49
C ILE A 262 -16.73 -0.19 25.26
N ASP A 263 -17.76 -0.99 25.56
CA ASP A 263 -19.16 -0.61 25.33
C ASP A 263 -19.59 0.59 26.21
N THR A 264 -19.00 0.73 27.39
CA THR A 264 -19.24 1.87 28.31
C THR A 264 -18.55 3.14 27.83
N ALA A 265 -17.30 3.04 27.36
CA ALA A 265 -16.57 4.16 26.79
C ALA A 265 -17.24 4.72 25.52
N GLU A 266 -17.78 3.85 24.66
CA GLU A 266 -18.55 4.26 23.48
C GLU A 266 -19.83 5.00 23.86
N LYS A 267 -20.53 4.53 24.90
CA LYS A 267 -21.73 5.22 25.42
C LYS A 267 -21.40 6.58 26.03
N GLN A 268 -20.26 6.74 26.70
CA GLN A 268 -19.85 8.02 27.31
C GLN A 268 -19.30 9.02 26.27
N SER A 269 -18.65 8.55 25.20
CA SER A 269 -18.20 9.37 24.08
C SER A 269 -19.36 10.08 23.36
N LEU A 270 -20.57 9.53 23.41
CA LEU A 270 -21.79 10.14 22.85
C LEU A 270 -22.30 11.35 23.67
N PHE A 271 -21.78 11.61 24.87
CA PHE A 271 -22.25 12.66 25.79
C PHE A 271 -21.22 13.75 26.13
N ALA A 272 -20.06 13.76 25.47
CA ALA A 272 -19.03 14.77 25.71
C ALA A 272 -19.16 15.97 24.74
N ASP A 273 -20.12 16.85 25.01
CA ASP A 273 -20.22 18.15 24.35
C ASP A 273 -19.18 19.12 24.92
N ARG A 274 -18.26 19.61 24.06
CA ARG A 274 -17.48 20.82 24.33
C ARG A 274 -17.55 21.78 23.14
N ILE A 275 -18.09 22.95 23.43
CA ILE A 275 -18.17 24.12 22.56
C ILE A 275 -16.76 24.72 22.43
N ILE A 276 -16.26 24.87 21.19
CA ILE A 276 -15.05 25.63 20.88
C ILE A 276 -15.40 26.79 19.95
N ALA A 277 -14.88 27.98 20.29
CA ALA A 277 -15.17 29.25 19.65
C ALA A 277 -14.59 29.35 18.23
N PRO A 278 -15.23 30.10 17.31
CA PRO A 278 -14.79 30.22 15.93
C PRO A 278 -13.58 31.15 15.78
N ALA A 279 -12.55 30.68 15.07
CA ALA A 279 -11.43 31.51 14.63
C ALA A 279 -11.81 32.35 13.39
N THR A 280 -11.40 33.62 13.43
CA THR A 280 -11.66 34.68 12.44
C THR A 280 -10.98 34.46 11.08
N ARG A 281 -11.57 35.05 10.02
CA ARG A 281 -11.22 34.95 8.58
C ARG A 281 -9.73 35.20 8.25
N GLN A 282 -9.08 34.22 7.60
CA GLN A 282 -8.72 34.21 6.16
C GLN A 282 -8.19 32.82 5.73
N ASP A 283 -8.44 32.45 4.48
CA ASP A 283 -7.95 31.29 3.69
C ASP A 283 -8.53 29.87 3.94
N LEU A 284 -9.49 29.48 3.10
CA LEU A 284 -10.10 28.15 2.96
C LEU A 284 -9.08 27.11 2.47
N LEU A 285 -9.06 25.90 3.06
CA LEU A 285 -8.31 24.74 2.58
C LEU A 285 -9.28 23.74 1.95
N LYS A 286 -9.06 23.36 0.68
CA LYS A 286 -9.96 22.47 -0.04
C LYS A 286 -9.37 21.07 -0.20
N VAL A 287 -10.07 20.07 0.33
CA VAL A 287 -9.72 18.64 0.21
C VAL A 287 -10.71 17.95 -0.71
N CYS A 288 -10.19 17.21 -1.69
CA CYS A 288 -10.97 16.32 -2.53
C CYS A 288 -10.66 14.87 -2.16
N VAL A 289 -11.68 14.05 -1.89
CA VAL A 289 -11.54 12.60 -1.70
C VAL A 289 -12.06 11.89 -2.95
N LEU A 290 -11.21 11.06 -3.57
CA LEU A 290 -11.62 10.22 -4.68
C LEU A 290 -12.17 8.90 -4.15
N LEU A 291 -13.46 8.66 -4.40
CA LEU A 291 -14.20 7.50 -3.92
C LEU A 291 -14.17 6.38 -4.95
N GLU A 292 -14.08 5.15 -4.46
CA GLU A 292 -14.18 3.93 -5.25
C GLU A 292 -15.48 3.20 -4.92
N GLU A 293 -16.25 2.82 -5.95
CA GLU A 293 -17.53 2.15 -5.76
C GLU A 293 -17.33 0.77 -5.12
N GLY A 294 -17.94 0.56 -3.94
CA GLY A 294 -17.87 -0.70 -3.18
C GLY A 294 -16.72 -0.76 -2.16
N GLU A 295 -15.91 0.28 -2.03
CA GLU A 295 -14.81 0.36 -1.08
C GLU A 295 -15.11 1.36 0.05
N LEU A 296 -14.89 0.97 1.30
CA LEU A 296 -15.21 1.79 2.48
C LEU A 296 -14.11 2.82 2.81
N VAL A 297 -12.90 2.64 2.29
CA VAL A 297 -11.75 3.51 2.60
C VAL A 297 -12.02 4.98 2.25
N GLY A 298 -12.83 5.26 1.24
CA GLY A 298 -13.22 6.63 0.90
C GLY A 298 -14.01 7.32 2.01
N GLN A 299 -14.93 6.59 2.66
CA GLN A 299 -15.72 7.09 3.80
C GLN A 299 -14.82 7.28 5.02
N GLU A 300 -13.95 6.30 5.31
CA GLU A 300 -12.94 6.40 6.37
C GLU A 300 -12.07 7.66 6.23
N ILE A 301 -11.64 8.00 5.01
CA ILE A 301 -10.87 9.22 4.74
C ILE A 301 -11.72 10.48 4.99
N ILE A 302 -12.99 10.49 4.56
CA ILE A 302 -13.90 11.62 4.76
C ILE A 302 -14.12 11.88 6.26
N GLU A 303 -14.38 10.82 7.03
CA GLU A 303 -14.55 10.90 8.48
C GLU A 303 -13.28 11.47 9.14
N TYR A 304 -12.12 10.88 8.83
CA TYR A 304 -10.85 11.27 9.42
C TYR A 304 -10.38 12.67 9.02
N ILE A 305 -10.69 13.15 7.82
CA ILE A 305 -10.32 14.51 7.44
C ILE A 305 -11.30 15.55 8.03
N SER A 306 -12.55 15.15 8.27
CA SER A 306 -13.59 16.04 8.78
C SER A 306 -13.36 16.48 10.22
N GLN A 307 -12.66 15.68 11.05
CA GLN A 307 -12.27 16.11 12.42
C GLN A 307 -11.39 17.38 12.43
N PHE A 308 -10.62 17.65 11.36
CA PHE A 308 -9.79 18.85 11.28
C PHE A 308 -10.59 20.14 11.06
N ARG A 309 -11.91 20.06 10.81
CA ARG A 309 -12.81 21.23 10.68
C ARG A 309 -12.88 22.07 11.96
N SER A 310 -12.75 21.46 13.14
CA SER A 310 -12.85 22.17 14.43
C SER A 310 -11.76 23.20 14.68
N GLY A 311 -10.69 23.23 13.87
CA GLY A 311 -9.59 24.19 13.99
C GLY A 311 -9.19 24.90 12.69
N LYS A 312 -9.77 24.50 11.54
CA LYS A 312 -9.37 25.01 10.21
C LYS A 312 -10.60 25.25 9.35
N LYS A 313 -10.58 26.28 8.48
CA LYS A 313 -11.58 26.45 7.43
C LYS A 313 -11.37 25.41 6.34
N LEU A 314 -11.96 24.24 6.51
CA LEU A 314 -11.80 23.09 5.63
C LEU A 314 -13.08 22.87 4.81
N GLN A 315 -12.93 22.79 3.48
CA GLN A 315 -13.97 22.31 2.58
C GLN A 315 -13.63 20.89 2.13
N VAL A 316 -14.51 19.93 2.38
CA VAL A 316 -14.35 18.53 2.00
C VAL A 316 -15.31 18.22 0.86
N GLU A 317 -14.76 17.93 -0.30
CA GLU A 317 -15.51 17.50 -1.48
C GLU A 317 -15.13 16.07 -1.85
N ALA A 318 -16.00 15.38 -2.56
CA ALA A 318 -15.73 14.03 -3.05
C ALA A 318 -16.04 13.88 -4.54
N VAL A 319 -15.28 13.02 -5.21
CA VAL A 319 -15.48 12.64 -6.61
C VAL A 319 -15.72 11.13 -6.66
N LEU A 320 -16.82 10.70 -7.27
CA LEU A 320 -17.17 9.30 -7.44
C LEU A 320 -17.53 9.00 -8.90
N PRO A 321 -16.64 8.32 -9.64
CA PRO A 321 -17.05 7.55 -10.82
C PRO A 321 -17.97 6.40 -10.38
N ALA A 322 -19.15 6.32 -10.97
CA ALA A 322 -20.17 5.34 -10.60
C ALA A 322 -20.60 4.52 -11.82
N LYS A 323 -20.84 3.23 -11.64
CA LYS A 323 -21.47 2.38 -12.65
C LYS A 323 -22.89 2.84 -12.95
N LYS A 324 -23.41 2.41 -14.10
CA LYS A 324 -24.80 2.70 -14.50
C LYS A 324 -25.78 2.24 -13.41
N HIS A 325 -26.63 3.15 -12.93
CA HIS A 325 -27.69 2.94 -11.93
C HIS A 325 -27.27 2.81 -10.46
N SER A 326 -26.01 3.06 -10.08
CA SER A 326 -25.67 3.21 -8.66
C SER A 326 -25.85 4.66 -8.21
N HIS A 327 -26.76 4.86 -7.25
CA HIS A 327 -26.83 6.08 -6.46
C HIS A 327 -26.22 5.74 -5.10
N PRO A 328 -25.01 6.22 -4.77
CA PRO A 328 -24.54 6.13 -3.40
C PRO A 328 -25.58 6.81 -2.50
N ALA A 329 -25.87 6.21 -1.35
CA ALA A 329 -26.69 6.87 -0.33
C ALA A 329 -25.94 8.13 0.12
N ALA A 330 -26.29 9.28 -0.45
CA ALA A 330 -25.75 10.58 -0.07
C ALA A 330 -26.48 11.07 1.17
N ASP A 331 -26.26 10.39 2.29
CA ASP A 331 -26.66 10.88 3.61
C ASP A 331 -25.43 11.03 4.50
N ASP A 332 -24.44 11.72 3.94
CA ASP A 332 -23.18 11.98 4.63
C ASP A 332 -23.09 13.48 4.87
N ASN A 333 -23.58 13.94 6.02
CA ASN A 333 -23.50 15.34 6.47
C ASN A 333 -22.05 15.83 6.64
N LEU A 334 -21.06 15.01 6.28
CA LEU A 334 -19.65 15.33 6.32
C LEU A 334 -19.13 15.98 5.02
N LEU A 335 -19.85 15.91 3.91
CA LEU A 335 -19.39 16.49 2.64
C LEU A 335 -19.99 17.87 2.37
N ASP A 336 -19.19 18.78 1.83
CA ASP A 336 -19.69 20.05 1.30
C ASP A 336 -20.27 19.83 -0.11
N LYS A 337 -19.58 19.05 -0.95
CA LYS A 337 -20.04 18.66 -2.29
C LYS A 337 -19.67 17.23 -2.64
N LEU A 338 -20.56 16.54 -3.34
CA LEU A 338 -20.32 15.22 -3.92
C LEU A 338 -20.53 15.26 -5.44
N TYR A 339 -19.46 15.05 -6.21
CA TYR A 339 -19.49 14.97 -7.65
C TYR A 339 -19.61 13.51 -8.10
N ILE A 340 -20.75 13.15 -8.69
CA ILE A 340 -21.02 11.81 -9.21
C ILE A 340 -20.85 11.83 -10.73
N TYR A 341 -20.06 10.89 -11.23
CA TYR A 341 -19.81 10.68 -12.66
C TYR A 341 -20.37 9.33 -13.11
N PRO A 342 -21.65 9.27 -13.55
CA PRO A 342 -22.23 8.04 -14.08
C PRO A 342 -21.50 7.62 -15.36
N CYS A 343 -20.89 6.44 -15.31
CA CYS A 343 -20.20 5.81 -16.41
C CYS A 343 -21.15 4.82 -17.08
N ASN A 344 -21.33 4.91 -18.39
CA ASN A 344 -22.09 3.92 -19.16
C ASN A 344 -21.23 2.67 -19.44
N SER A 345 -20.66 2.09 -18.38
CA SER A 345 -19.79 0.91 -18.40
C SER A 345 -20.15 -0.03 -17.25
N GLU A 346 -20.06 -1.34 -17.50
CA GLU A 346 -20.22 -2.38 -16.48
C GLU A 346 -19.03 -2.42 -15.50
N TYR A 347 -17.85 -2.05 -16.00
CA TYR A 347 -16.59 -2.04 -15.26
C TYR A 347 -16.02 -0.63 -15.19
N LEU A 348 -15.66 -0.18 -13.99
CA LEU A 348 -14.89 1.05 -13.80
C LEU A 348 -13.41 0.71 -13.93
N THR A 349 -12.75 1.40 -14.85
CA THR A 349 -11.33 1.21 -15.17
C THR A 349 -10.53 2.43 -14.73
N THR A 350 -9.20 2.30 -14.66
CA THR A 350 -8.29 3.43 -14.37
C THR A 350 -8.59 4.68 -15.22
N GLU A 351 -8.97 4.51 -16.49
CA GLU A 351 -9.30 5.63 -17.38
C GLU A 351 -10.55 6.40 -16.94
N HIS A 352 -11.55 5.73 -16.36
CA HIS A 352 -12.75 6.40 -15.82
C HIS A 352 -12.40 7.31 -14.64
N TYR A 353 -11.56 6.84 -13.72
CA TYR A 353 -11.12 7.62 -12.56
C TYR A 353 -10.27 8.83 -12.97
N ILE A 354 -9.33 8.63 -13.89
CA ILE A 354 -8.50 9.73 -14.42
C ILE A 354 -9.38 10.77 -15.11
N ALA A 355 -10.35 10.35 -15.92
CA ALA A 355 -11.20 11.27 -16.66
C ALA A 355 -12.18 12.02 -15.74
N ALA A 356 -12.76 11.38 -14.72
CA ALA A 356 -13.60 12.04 -13.72
C ALA A 356 -12.82 13.09 -12.91
N VAL A 357 -11.60 12.75 -12.46
CA VAL A 357 -10.74 13.73 -11.77
C VAL A 357 -10.26 14.82 -12.72
N SER A 358 -10.03 14.53 -14.00
CA SER A 358 -9.66 15.55 -14.99
C SER A 358 -10.81 16.54 -15.19
N ASP A 359 -12.06 16.07 -15.30
CA ASP A 359 -13.22 16.95 -15.43
C ASP A 359 -13.45 17.78 -14.17
N TYR A 360 -13.38 17.16 -12.99
CA TYR A 360 -13.44 17.86 -11.71
C TYR A 360 -12.31 18.90 -11.59
N MET A 361 -11.09 18.45 -11.92
CA MET A 361 -9.91 19.17 -12.38
C MET A 361 -10.26 20.50 -13.01
N GLU A 362 -10.67 20.44 -14.26
CA GLU A 362 -10.84 21.55 -15.18
C GLU A 362 -12.01 22.47 -14.80
N ASN A 363 -13.12 21.90 -14.35
CA ASN A 363 -14.36 22.64 -14.13
C ASN A 363 -14.59 23.15 -12.71
N SER A 364 -13.76 22.74 -11.74
CA SER A 364 -13.82 23.33 -10.40
C SER A 364 -13.30 24.76 -10.42
N ARG A 365 -14.13 25.70 -9.93
CA ARG A 365 -13.76 27.12 -9.80
C ARG A 365 -12.56 27.32 -8.89
N ILE A 366 -12.52 26.57 -7.78
CA ILE A 366 -11.41 26.49 -6.85
C ILE A 366 -10.86 25.07 -6.92
N LYS A 367 -9.59 24.93 -7.32
CA LYS A 367 -8.92 23.62 -7.39
C LYS A 367 -8.65 23.12 -5.96
N PRO A 368 -8.66 21.80 -5.72
CA PRO A 368 -8.31 21.26 -4.40
C PRO A 368 -6.83 21.48 -4.11
N ASP A 369 -6.53 21.77 -2.84
CA ASP A 369 -5.17 21.82 -2.32
C ASP A 369 -4.63 20.42 -2.03
N ILE A 370 -5.52 19.50 -1.63
CA ILE A 370 -5.22 18.13 -1.24
C ILE A 370 -6.17 17.19 -1.99
N LEU A 371 -5.62 16.08 -2.51
CA LEU A 371 -6.41 15.01 -3.12
C LEU A 371 -6.04 13.67 -2.46
N LEU A 372 -7.00 13.05 -1.78
CA LEU A 372 -6.83 11.80 -1.06
C LEU A 372 -7.56 10.66 -1.78
N VAL A 373 -7.01 9.45 -1.69
CA VAL A 373 -7.62 8.25 -2.26
C VAL A 373 -7.27 7.01 -1.46
N GLY A 374 -8.07 5.95 -1.55
CA GLY A 374 -7.71 4.65 -1.01
C GLY A 374 -6.52 4.01 -1.73
N ALA A 375 -5.63 3.35 -1.00
CA ALA A 375 -4.54 2.53 -1.53
C ALA A 375 -5.02 1.10 -1.86
N THR A 376 -6.21 0.99 -2.46
CA THR A 376 -6.79 -0.27 -2.94
C THR A 376 -6.02 -0.78 -4.18
N ALA A 377 -6.35 -1.97 -4.68
CA ALA A 377 -5.74 -2.48 -5.91
C ALA A 377 -5.98 -1.52 -7.11
N LEU A 378 -7.18 -0.95 -7.22
CA LEU A 378 -7.49 -0.03 -8.31
C LEU A 378 -6.95 1.38 -8.03
N GLY A 379 -7.04 1.85 -6.79
CA GLY A 379 -6.43 3.10 -6.30
C GLY A 379 -4.95 3.22 -6.58
N ARG A 380 -4.18 2.14 -6.33
CA ARG A 380 -2.74 2.08 -6.63
C ARG A 380 -2.43 2.16 -8.13
N SER A 381 -3.39 1.83 -9.00
CA SER A 381 -3.22 1.92 -10.46
C SER A 381 -3.51 3.33 -11.00
N PHE A 382 -4.60 3.98 -10.58
CA PHE A 382 -4.99 5.27 -11.14
C PHE A 382 -4.33 6.47 -10.43
N ALA A 383 -4.04 6.40 -9.12
CA ALA A 383 -3.55 7.54 -8.37
C ALA A 383 -2.20 8.07 -8.89
N PRO A 384 -1.21 7.22 -9.23
CA PRO A 384 0.05 7.71 -9.77
C PRO A 384 -0.10 8.32 -11.16
N ARG A 385 -1.04 7.81 -11.98
CA ARG A 385 -1.35 8.43 -13.28
C ARG A 385 -1.92 9.84 -13.11
N ILE A 386 -2.82 10.03 -12.15
CA ILE A 386 -3.35 11.36 -11.80
C ILE A 386 -2.20 12.27 -11.34
N ALA A 387 -1.30 11.78 -10.48
CA ALA A 387 -0.16 12.55 -9.99
C ALA A 387 0.77 12.98 -11.12
N ALA A 388 1.10 12.08 -12.04
CA ALA A 388 1.90 12.38 -13.22
C ALA A 388 1.23 13.39 -14.16
N LYS A 389 -0.09 13.22 -14.41
CA LYS A 389 -0.88 14.11 -15.26
C LYS A 389 -0.88 15.56 -14.75
N PHE A 390 -1.07 15.74 -13.45
CA PHE A 390 -1.02 17.05 -12.81
C PHE A 390 0.39 17.47 -12.37
N GLN A 391 1.41 16.67 -12.72
CA GLN A 391 2.80 16.90 -12.39
C GLN A 391 3.00 17.20 -10.90
N THR A 392 2.39 16.44 -10.01
CA THR A 392 2.51 16.64 -8.55
C THR A 392 3.08 15.39 -7.86
N GLY A 393 3.25 15.46 -6.55
CA GLY A 393 3.76 14.38 -5.73
C GLY A 393 2.66 13.51 -5.14
N LEU A 394 2.88 12.19 -5.12
CA LEU A 394 2.01 11.21 -4.48
C LEU A 394 2.78 10.38 -3.44
N THR A 395 2.37 10.47 -2.18
CA THR A 395 2.84 9.52 -1.16
C THR A 395 1.92 8.32 -1.13
N ALA A 396 2.44 7.14 -1.50
CA ALA A 396 1.65 5.92 -1.51
C ALA A 396 1.52 5.30 -0.12
N ASP A 397 0.38 4.65 0.12
CA ASP A 397 0.16 3.72 1.24
C ASP A 397 0.43 4.34 2.61
N CYS A 398 -0.06 5.56 2.81
CA CYS A 398 -0.01 6.25 4.08
C CYS A 398 -0.84 5.51 5.12
N THR A 399 -0.27 5.37 6.31
CA THR A 399 -0.95 4.79 7.48
C THR A 399 -1.56 5.86 8.37
N ASP A 400 -1.16 7.12 8.19
CA ASP A 400 -1.67 8.26 8.95
C ASP A 400 -1.42 9.55 8.15
N ILE A 401 -2.22 10.58 8.42
CA ILE A 401 -2.10 11.91 7.82
C ILE A 401 -2.42 12.99 8.84
N ASP A 402 -1.82 14.17 8.67
CA ASP A 402 -2.13 15.36 9.46
C ASP A 402 -2.02 16.61 8.58
N ILE A 403 -2.55 17.75 9.04
CA ILE A 403 -2.44 19.04 8.35
C ILE A 403 -1.81 20.03 9.32
N ASP A 404 -0.61 20.49 9.00
CA ASP A 404 0.08 21.50 9.82
C ASP A 404 -0.49 22.91 9.63
N ASP A 405 0.03 23.86 10.39
CA ASP A 405 -0.43 25.25 10.38
C ASP A 405 -0.14 25.96 9.04
N ASP A 406 0.87 25.50 8.31
CA ASP A 406 1.22 25.96 6.96
C ASP A 406 0.36 25.29 5.86
N LYS A 407 -0.66 24.51 6.26
CA LYS A 407 -1.58 23.77 5.38
C LYS A 407 -0.90 22.72 4.52
N LEU A 408 0.26 22.23 4.95
CA LEU A 408 0.91 21.09 4.33
C LEU A 408 0.29 19.80 4.88
N LEU A 409 -0.01 18.89 3.95
CA LEU A 409 -0.42 17.55 4.30
C LEU A 409 0.82 16.78 4.75
N ILE A 410 0.88 16.47 6.04
CA ILE A 410 1.84 15.56 6.64
C ILE A 410 1.39 14.14 6.30
N GLN A 411 2.17 13.46 5.48
CA GLN A 411 1.85 12.14 4.95
C GLN A 411 2.75 11.13 5.66
N ILE A 412 2.18 10.27 6.51
CA ILE A 412 2.95 9.31 7.31
C ILE A 412 2.80 7.94 6.68
N ARG A 413 3.90 7.39 6.18
CA ARG A 413 3.93 6.03 5.63
C ARG A 413 5.07 5.19 6.20
N PRO A 414 4.91 3.87 6.24
CA PRO A 414 6.02 2.95 6.50
C PRO A 414 7.08 3.01 5.39
N ALA A 415 8.34 2.87 5.78
CA ALA A 415 9.50 2.79 4.89
C ALA A 415 10.44 1.67 5.37
N PHE A 416 11.30 1.18 4.47
CA PHE A 416 12.32 0.16 4.78
C PHE A 416 11.74 -1.10 5.46
N GLN A 417 10.81 -1.79 4.78
CA GLN A 417 10.10 -2.95 5.35
C GLN A 417 9.41 -2.66 6.68
N GLU A 418 8.99 -1.40 6.86
CA GLU A 418 8.13 -0.92 7.94
C GLU A 418 8.78 -0.84 9.31
N GLU A 419 10.11 -0.86 9.35
CA GLU A 419 10.84 -0.59 10.59
C GLU A 419 10.82 0.89 10.97
N LEU A 420 10.67 1.77 9.97
CA LEU A 420 10.61 3.21 10.15
C LEU A 420 9.32 3.78 9.56
N LEU A 421 8.86 4.87 10.15
CA LEU A 421 7.84 5.75 9.58
C LEU A 421 8.50 6.98 8.98
N ALA A 422 8.07 7.35 7.78
CA ALA A 422 8.48 8.55 7.08
C ALA A 422 7.34 9.57 7.11
N GLN A 423 7.63 10.77 7.61
CA GLN A 423 6.80 11.96 7.37
C GLN A 423 7.23 12.59 6.05
N ILE A 424 6.30 12.70 5.12
CA ILE A 424 6.49 13.22 3.77
C ILE A 424 5.55 14.40 3.55
N VAL A 425 6.00 15.41 2.84
CA VAL A 425 5.22 16.60 2.49
C VAL A 425 5.37 16.95 1.01
N THR A 426 4.39 17.65 0.44
CA THR A 426 4.45 18.18 -0.93
C THR A 426 4.41 19.71 -0.86
N PRO A 427 5.55 20.37 -0.59
CA PRO A 427 5.56 21.78 -0.18
C PRO A 427 5.15 22.73 -1.30
N VAL A 428 5.57 22.45 -2.55
CA VAL A 428 5.45 23.40 -3.67
C VAL A 428 4.28 23.08 -4.60
N ARG A 429 4.10 21.81 -4.99
CA ARG A 429 3.14 21.42 -6.03
C ARG A 429 1.75 21.14 -5.45
N ARG A 430 0.72 21.27 -6.29
CA ARG A 430 -0.69 21.01 -5.94
C ARG A 430 -1.38 20.20 -7.04
N PRO A 431 -2.35 19.33 -6.70
CA PRO A 431 -2.77 19.01 -5.33
C PRO A 431 -1.71 18.18 -4.59
N GLN A 432 -1.66 18.27 -3.27
CA GLN A 432 -0.87 17.36 -2.44
C GLN A 432 -1.60 16.01 -2.43
N MET A 433 -0.98 14.97 -2.98
CA MET A 433 -1.66 13.68 -3.14
C MET A 433 -1.12 12.63 -2.18
N ALA A 434 -2.05 11.87 -1.58
CA ALA A 434 -1.71 10.70 -0.77
C ALA A 434 -2.71 9.58 -1.03
N SER A 435 -2.20 8.35 -1.14
CA SER A 435 -3.06 7.17 -1.05
C SER A 435 -3.01 6.61 0.36
N ILE A 436 -4.17 6.29 0.92
CA ILE A 436 -4.34 5.89 2.32
C ILE A 436 -4.61 4.40 2.38
N ARG A 437 -3.86 3.68 3.22
CA ARG A 437 -4.06 2.24 3.42
C ARG A 437 -5.48 1.98 3.98
N PRO A 438 -6.29 1.10 3.38
CA PRO A 438 -7.62 0.80 3.90
C PRO A 438 -7.57 0.28 5.34
N GLY A 439 -8.44 0.80 6.21
CA GLY A 439 -8.55 0.33 7.58
C GLY A 439 -7.40 0.74 8.49
N VAL A 440 -6.79 1.92 8.29
CA VAL A 440 -5.72 2.47 9.17
C VAL A 440 -6.08 3.76 9.92
N LEU A 441 -6.95 4.60 9.36
CA LEU A 441 -7.37 5.85 9.98
C LEU A 441 -8.50 5.60 10.98
N ALA A 442 -8.32 6.06 12.22
CA ALA A 442 -9.33 5.99 13.26
C ALA A 442 -9.68 7.42 13.70
N SER A 443 -10.97 7.73 13.78
CA SER A 443 -11.45 9.00 14.31
C SER A 443 -11.65 8.87 15.81
N GLU A 444 -10.90 9.62 16.61
CA GLU A 444 -11.01 9.60 18.09
C GLU A 444 -11.93 10.72 18.61
N ASN A 445 -12.39 11.61 17.74
CA ASN A 445 -13.12 12.82 18.10
C ASN A 445 -14.54 12.84 17.51
N THR A 446 -15.43 13.59 18.17
CA THR A 446 -16.74 13.95 17.61
C THR A 446 -16.53 14.68 16.28
N ILE A 447 -17.05 14.11 15.18
CA ILE A 447 -16.79 14.62 13.83
C ILE A 447 -17.72 15.81 13.55
N PRO A 448 -17.19 17.01 13.29
CA PRO A 448 -18.02 18.16 12.95
C PRO A 448 -18.72 17.95 11.60
N ALA A 449 -20.03 18.09 11.59
CA ALA A 449 -20.81 18.12 10.35
C ALA A 449 -20.37 19.29 9.45
N ALA A 450 -20.57 19.13 8.15
CA ALA A 450 -20.45 20.21 7.17
C ALA A 450 -21.48 21.31 7.46
N SER A 451 -21.22 22.51 6.93
CA SER A 451 -22.15 23.64 7.04
C SER A 451 -23.35 23.45 6.11
N GLY A 452 -24.27 22.56 6.46
CA GLY A 452 -25.49 22.26 5.70
C GLY A 452 -25.52 20.86 5.10
N ARG A 453 -26.53 20.60 4.26
CA ARG A 453 -26.68 19.33 3.55
C ARG A 453 -25.73 19.29 2.35
N THR A 454 -25.13 18.12 2.11
CA THR A 454 -24.25 17.85 0.98
C THR A 454 -24.88 18.22 -0.37
N GLU A 455 -24.20 19.07 -1.15
CA GLU A 455 -24.59 19.38 -2.52
C GLU A 455 -24.15 18.26 -3.46
N VAL A 456 -25.11 17.51 -4.03
CA VAL A 456 -24.82 16.43 -4.97
C VAL A 456 -24.89 16.94 -6.41
N ILE A 457 -23.81 16.77 -7.16
CA ILE A 457 -23.64 17.28 -8.53
C ILE A 457 -23.39 16.09 -9.46
N TYR A 458 -24.26 15.90 -10.45
CA TYR A 458 -24.11 14.86 -11.47
C TYR A 458 -23.44 15.41 -12.73
N ARG A 459 -22.44 14.70 -13.25
CA ARG A 459 -21.72 15.03 -14.48
C ARG A 459 -21.56 13.80 -15.36
N SER A 460 -21.94 13.90 -16.62
CA SER A 460 -21.79 12.77 -17.56
C SER A 460 -20.33 12.60 -17.97
N LEU A 461 -19.81 11.38 -17.86
CA LEU A 461 -18.48 11.01 -18.35
C LEU A 461 -18.61 10.05 -19.54
N GLN A 462 -17.96 10.37 -20.66
CA GLN A 462 -17.84 9.47 -21.80
C GLN A 462 -16.37 9.31 -22.18
N LEU A 463 -15.85 8.09 -22.07
CA LEU A 463 -14.52 7.76 -22.58
C LEU A 463 -14.59 7.61 -24.09
N GLN A 464 -13.80 8.40 -24.81
CA GLN A 464 -13.64 8.26 -26.25
C GLN A 464 -12.47 7.28 -26.50
N ASN A 465 -12.73 6.15 -27.13
CA ASN A 465 -11.74 5.12 -27.49
C ASN A 465 -10.85 4.68 -26.30
N PRO A 466 -11.41 3.97 -25.30
CA PRO A 466 -10.63 3.54 -24.14
C PRO A 466 -9.48 2.61 -24.56
N ASN A 467 -8.30 2.84 -23.99
CA ASN A 467 -7.14 1.99 -24.21
C ASN A 467 -7.25 0.66 -23.47
N LEU A 468 -8.14 0.58 -22.48
CA LEU A 468 -8.36 -0.59 -21.64
C LEU A 468 -9.81 -1.03 -21.70
N GLN A 469 -10.04 -2.29 -22.11
CA GLN A 469 -11.35 -2.91 -22.15
C GLN A 469 -11.35 -4.20 -21.32
N VAL A 470 -12.22 -4.27 -20.30
CA VAL A 470 -12.46 -5.50 -19.54
C VAL A 470 -13.34 -6.44 -20.38
N LEU A 471 -12.87 -7.67 -20.61
CA LEU A 471 -13.57 -8.69 -21.41
C LEU A 471 -14.34 -9.68 -20.53
N ALA A 472 -13.82 -10.00 -19.35
CA ALA A 472 -14.43 -10.92 -18.40
C ALA A 472 -13.90 -10.68 -16.97
N GLU A 473 -14.71 -10.98 -15.96
CA GLU A 473 -14.34 -10.98 -14.54
C GLU A 473 -14.70 -12.33 -13.91
N ALA A 474 -13.77 -12.88 -13.12
CA ALA A 474 -14.01 -14.04 -12.27
C ALA A 474 -13.56 -13.73 -10.83
N ALA A 475 -14.27 -14.28 -9.86
CA ALA A 475 -13.79 -14.30 -8.48
C ALA A 475 -12.50 -15.14 -8.42
N SER A 476 -11.45 -14.64 -7.77
CA SER A 476 -10.39 -15.52 -7.33
C SER A 476 -11.01 -16.46 -6.30
N GLY A 477 -10.94 -17.77 -6.51
CA GLY A 477 -11.58 -18.80 -5.68
C GLY A 477 -11.01 -18.93 -4.25
N GLN A 478 -10.80 -17.83 -3.56
CA GLN A 478 -10.29 -17.76 -2.20
C GLN A 478 -11.34 -17.08 -1.31
N GLU A 479 -11.81 -17.83 -0.32
CA GLU A 479 -12.86 -17.42 0.62
C GLU A 479 -12.49 -16.15 1.39
N GLN A 480 -13.51 -15.41 1.80
CA GLN A 480 -13.32 -14.31 2.74
C GLN A 480 -12.88 -14.87 4.10
N ALA A 481 -11.80 -14.28 4.63
CA ALA A 481 -11.48 -14.36 6.03
C ALA A 481 -12.62 -13.75 6.88
N GLY A 482 -13.41 -14.59 7.55
CA GLY A 482 -14.53 -14.18 8.41
C GLY A 482 -14.13 -13.28 9.58
N PHE A 483 -12.87 -13.33 10.02
CA PHE A 483 -12.41 -12.56 11.18
C PHE A 483 -12.45 -11.04 11.04
N LYS A 484 -12.60 -10.47 9.84
CA LYS A 484 -12.70 -9.00 9.69
C LYS A 484 -13.97 -8.41 10.29
N GLN A 485 -15.04 -9.20 10.41
CA GLN A 485 -16.34 -8.77 10.94
C GLN A 485 -16.61 -9.27 12.36
N ALA A 486 -15.69 -10.04 12.94
CA ALA A 486 -15.83 -10.57 14.29
C ALA A 486 -15.58 -9.50 15.35
N ASP A 487 -16.23 -9.59 16.51
CA ASP A 487 -15.89 -8.73 17.64
C ASP A 487 -14.54 -9.12 18.27
N ILE A 488 -14.23 -10.42 18.26
CA ILE A 488 -13.03 -11.00 18.87
C ILE A 488 -12.26 -11.81 17.83
N VAL A 489 -10.94 -11.62 17.79
CA VAL A 489 -10.04 -12.37 16.92
C VAL A 489 -8.87 -12.96 17.70
N VAL A 490 -8.53 -14.22 17.41
CA VAL A 490 -7.33 -14.89 17.93
C VAL A 490 -6.26 -14.91 16.84
N VAL A 491 -5.09 -14.32 17.10
CA VAL A 491 -3.97 -14.29 16.16
C VAL A 491 -2.89 -15.26 16.59
N ALA A 492 -2.65 -16.29 15.78
CA ALA A 492 -1.59 -17.27 16.01
C ALA A 492 -0.22 -16.78 15.50
N GLY A 493 0.75 -16.75 16.39
CA GLY A 493 2.12 -16.30 16.15
C GLY A 493 3.11 -17.43 15.86
N ASN A 494 4.38 -17.05 15.72
CA ASN A 494 5.49 -17.94 15.34
C ASN A 494 5.79 -19.06 16.36
N ALA A 495 5.17 -19.04 17.55
CA ALA A 495 5.29 -20.12 18.52
C ALA A 495 4.48 -21.38 18.13
N VAL A 496 3.68 -21.32 17.06
CA VAL A 496 2.89 -22.42 16.51
C VAL A 496 3.67 -23.04 15.35
N LEU A 497 4.10 -24.29 15.51
CA LEU A 497 5.04 -24.93 14.60
C LEU A 497 4.40 -25.97 13.69
N GLU A 498 3.25 -26.51 14.08
CA GLU A 498 2.59 -27.62 13.38
C GLU A 498 1.10 -27.37 13.12
N ALA A 499 0.56 -28.01 12.07
CA ALA A 499 -0.86 -27.89 11.72
C ALA A 499 -1.80 -28.40 12.84
N GLY A 500 -1.35 -29.39 13.63
CA GLY A 500 -2.08 -29.88 14.79
C GLY A 500 -2.21 -28.83 15.90
N GLU A 501 -1.16 -28.04 16.14
CA GLU A 501 -1.20 -26.95 17.12
C GLU A 501 -2.13 -25.82 16.67
N LEU A 502 -2.16 -25.50 15.37
CA LEU A 502 -3.11 -24.54 14.82
C LEU A 502 -4.56 -25.01 14.96
N ALA A 503 -4.82 -26.32 14.85
CA ALA A 503 -6.15 -26.88 15.09
C ALA A 503 -6.60 -26.74 16.55
N GLU A 504 -5.69 -26.88 17.51
CA GLU A 504 -5.97 -26.63 18.93
C GLU A 504 -6.28 -25.14 19.20
N ILE A 505 -5.55 -24.22 18.56
CA ILE A 505 -5.86 -22.78 18.64
C ILE A 505 -7.24 -22.47 18.06
N ARG A 506 -7.67 -23.15 16.99
CA ARG A 506 -9.04 -23.02 16.47
C ARG A 506 -10.11 -23.46 17.48
N LYS A 507 -9.84 -24.49 18.29
CA LYS A 507 -10.76 -24.91 19.38
C LYS A 507 -10.81 -23.87 20.50
N ILE A 508 -9.66 -23.28 20.85
CA ILE A 508 -9.58 -22.17 21.81
C ILE A 508 -10.40 -20.99 21.30
N ALA A 509 -10.20 -20.57 20.05
CA ALA A 509 -10.92 -19.46 19.44
C ALA A 509 -12.44 -19.71 19.40
N ALA A 510 -12.87 -20.91 19.00
CA ALA A 510 -14.28 -21.30 19.05
C ALA A 510 -14.88 -21.21 20.46
N SER A 511 -14.10 -21.56 21.49
CA SER A 511 -14.53 -21.45 22.90
C SER A 511 -14.65 -20.01 23.40
N LEU A 512 -14.02 -19.06 22.71
CA LEU A 512 -14.07 -17.61 22.97
C LEU A 512 -15.07 -16.89 22.05
N ALA A 513 -15.82 -17.62 21.22
CA ALA A 513 -16.64 -17.05 20.14
C ALA A 513 -15.83 -16.12 19.23
N ALA A 514 -14.56 -16.45 19.01
CA ALA A 514 -13.60 -15.67 18.25
C ALA A 514 -13.23 -16.35 16.93
N GLU A 515 -12.94 -15.54 15.93
CA GLU A 515 -12.40 -16.02 14.66
C GLU A 515 -10.86 -16.10 14.71
N VAL A 516 -10.25 -16.91 13.82
CA VAL A 516 -8.79 -17.12 13.81
C VAL A 516 -8.12 -16.39 12.67
N ALA A 517 -7.02 -15.72 13.00
CA ALA A 517 -6.08 -15.15 12.05
C ALA A 517 -4.64 -15.59 12.41
N VAL A 518 -3.68 -15.36 11.52
CA VAL A 518 -2.30 -15.84 11.69
C VAL A 518 -1.26 -14.77 11.36
N SER A 519 -0.09 -14.87 11.95
CA SER A 519 1.07 -14.04 11.57
C SER A 519 1.71 -14.52 10.27
N ARG A 520 2.45 -13.63 9.60
CA ARG A 520 3.18 -13.94 8.34
C ARG A 520 4.07 -15.19 8.39
N PRO A 521 4.84 -15.47 9.46
CA PRO A 521 5.66 -16.68 9.54
C PRO A 521 4.86 -17.99 9.33
N LEU A 522 3.62 -18.07 9.81
CA LEU A 522 2.77 -19.26 9.63
C LEU A 522 2.34 -19.46 8.18
N VAL A 523 2.12 -18.37 7.45
CA VAL A 523 1.79 -18.42 6.02
C VAL A 523 3.02 -18.83 5.21
N GLN A 524 4.18 -18.24 5.50
CA GLN A 524 5.44 -18.60 4.84
C GLN A 524 5.86 -20.04 5.13
N GLY A 525 5.57 -20.56 6.32
CA GLY A 525 5.75 -21.96 6.70
C GLY A 525 4.70 -22.91 6.10
N GLY A 526 3.72 -22.42 5.35
CA GLY A 526 2.67 -23.24 4.73
C GLY A 526 1.61 -23.78 5.69
N LEU A 527 1.56 -23.30 6.94
CA LEU A 527 0.62 -23.76 7.97
C LEU A 527 -0.77 -23.13 7.83
N ALA A 528 -0.86 -21.96 7.18
CA ALA A 528 -2.11 -21.26 6.97
C ALA A 528 -2.12 -20.55 5.61
N PRO A 529 -3.31 -20.38 4.99
CA PRO A 529 -3.43 -19.65 3.73
C PRO A 529 -3.25 -18.14 3.96
N HIS A 530 -2.82 -17.42 2.91
CA HIS A 530 -2.47 -15.99 2.98
C HIS A 530 -3.65 -15.10 3.40
N GLU A 531 -4.88 -15.54 3.18
CA GLU A 531 -6.10 -14.82 3.54
C GLU A 531 -6.26 -14.67 5.05
N LEU A 532 -5.68 -15.60 5.82
CA LEU A 532 -5.68 -15.54 7.28
C LEU A 532 -4.59 -14.64 7.85
N GLN A 533 -3.70 -14.11 7.02
CA GLN A 533 -2.57 -13.34 7.48
C GLN A 533 -3.00 -11.99 8.07
N VAL A 534 -2.45 -11.65 9.23
CA VAL A 534 -2.54 -10.34 9.88
C VAL A 534 -1.21 -9.63 9.78
N GLY A 535 -1.30 -8.32 9.59
CA GLY A 535 -0.15 -7.46 9.38
C GLY A 535 -0.19 -6.87 7.98
N VAL A 536 0.91 -6.26 7.57
CA VAL A 536 0.87 -5.36 6.42
C VAL A 536 0.63 -6.03 5.08
N SER A 537 1.26 -7.17 4.83
CA SER A 537 0.95 -7.96 3.63
C SER A 537 -0.36 -8.75 3.77
N GLY A 538 -1.02 -8.69 4.93
CA GLY A 538 -2.28 -9.36 5.22
C GLY A 538 -3.41 -8.37 5.50
N ALA A 539 -4.30 -8.74 6.42
CA ALA A 539 -5.40 -7.93 6.89
C ALA A 539 -4.98 -6.99 8.03
N SER A 540 -5.51 -5.76 7.99
CA SER A 540 -5.63 -4.88 9.16
C SER A 540 -6.89 -5.27 9.95
N LEU A 541 -6.75 -5.34 11.27
CA LEU A 541 -7.79 -5.72 12.23
C LEU A 541 -8.36 -4.48 12.92
N SER A 542 -9.68 -4.38 12.95
CA SER A 542 -10.44 -3.32 13.64
C SER A 542 -11.42 -3.90 14.68
N ASN A 543 -11.17 -5.13 15.12
CA ASN A 543 -11.99 -5.87 16.08
C ASN A 543 -11.97 -5.21 17.47
N LYS A 544 -12.97 -5.47 18.32
CA LYS A 544 -12.99 -4.97 19.70
C LYS A 544 -11.80 -5.50 20.49
N ILE A 545 -11.55 -6.81 20.41
CA ILE A 545 -10.50 -7.48 21.18
C ILE A 545 -9.68 -8.41 20.28
N ALA A 546 -8.35 -8.34 20.36
CA ALA A 546 -7.45 -9.31 19.75
C ALA A 546 -6.66 -10.08 20.81
N VAL A 547 -6.68 -11.41 20.73
CA VAL A 547 -5.89 -12.31 21.58
C VAL A 547 -4.72 -12.86 20.76
N LEU A 548 -3.50 -12.45 21.11
CA LEU A 548 -2.29 -12.77 20.39
C LEU A 548 -1.57 -13.93 21.09
N ILE A 549 -1.51 -15.09 20.43
CA ILE A 549 -0.90 -16.29 20.99
C ILE A 549 0.46 -16.50 20.34
N GLY A 550 1.54 -16.34 21.12
CA GLY A 550 2.90 -16.61 20.66
C GLY A 550 3.41 -15.66 19.57
N VAL A 551 2.90 -14.43 19.55
CA VAL A 551 3.31 -13.36 18.62
C VAL A 551 4.46 -12.58 19.22
N SER A 552 5.54 -12.34 18.45
CA SER A 552 6.75 -11.66 18.93
C SER A 552 6.65 -10.14 18.99
N GLY A 553 5.69 -9.52 18.30
CA GLY A 553 5.56 -8.06 18.20
C GLY A 553 6.42 -7.45 17.09
N SER A 554 6.59 -8.15 15.96
CA SER A 554 7.21 -7.55 14.78
C SER A 554 6.38 -6.34 14.29
N ASN A 555 7.06 -5.30 13.78
CA ASN A 555 6.38 -4.11 13.22
C ASN A 555 5.34 -4.48 12.15
N GLN A 556 5.64 -5.52 11.35
CA GLN A 556 4.76 -6.03 10.31
C GLN A 556 3.41 -6.52 10.87
N THR A 557 3.42 -7.26 12.00
CA THR A 557 2.19 -7.73 12.64
C THR A 557 1.48 -6.59 13.39
N LEU A 558 2.24 -5.73 14.08
CA LEU A 558 1.71 -4.61 14.86
C LEU A 558 0.97 -3.58 14.01
N ALA A 559 1.44 -3.31 12.79
CA ALA A 559 0.77 -2.39 11.87
C ALA A 559 -0.66 -2.84 11.49
N GLY A 560 -0.93 -4.15 11.51
CA GLY A 560 -2.28 -4.70 11.32
C GLY A 560 -3.13 -4.73 12.59
N LEU A 561 -2.59 -4.34 13.75
CA LEU A 561 -3.28 -4.39 15.05
C LEU A 561 -3.65 -2.99 15.59
N LYS A 562 -3.25 -1.92 14.91
CA LYS A 562 -3.40 -0.53 15.40
C LYS A 562 -4.83 -0.17 15.80
N LYS A 563 -5.83 -0.58 15.02
CA LYS A 563 -7.25 -0.26 15.26
C LYS A 563 -7.93 -1.19 16.26
N VAL A 564 -7.25 -2.25 16.71
CA VAL A 564 -7.82 -3.12 17.73
C VAL A 564 -7.92 -2.33 19.03
N LYS A 565 -9.11 -2.26 19.62
CA LYS A 565 -9.31 -1.45 20.83
C LYS A 565 -8.50 -2.00 21.99
N LYS A 566 -8.62 -3.31 22.26
CA LYS A 566 -7.88 -3.98 23.35
C LYS A 566 -7.10 -5.19 22.84
N ILE A 567 -5.84 -5.29 23.24
CA ILE A 567 -4.92 -6.37 22.86
C ILE A 567 -4.54 -7.17 24.10
N ILE A 568 -4.77 -8.48 24.04
CA ILE A 568 -4.30 -9.45 25.04
C ILE A 568 -3.17 -10.26 24.40
N ALA A 569 -1.97 -10.25 24.98
CA ALA A 569 -0.83 -11.02 24.48
C ALA A 569 -0.48 -12.18 25.40
N ILE A 570 -0.23 -13.36 24.86
CA ILE A 570 0.23 -14.55 25.58
C ILE A 570 1.56 -14.97 24.98
N ASN A 571 2.64 -14.82 25.74
CA ASN A 571 3.99 -15.17 25.28
C ASN A 571 4.81 -15.79 26.42
N LYS A 572 5.67 -16.76 26.10
CA LYS A 572 6.58 -17.38 27.06
C LYS A 572 7.72 -16.44 27.46
N ASP A 573 8.14 -15.58 26.53
CA ASP A 573 9.23 -14.66 26.74
C ASP A 573 8.71 -13.36 27.38
N ALA A 574 9.07 -13.12 28.64
CA ALA A 574 8.71 -11.92 29.40
C ALA A 574 9.23 -10.61 28.77
N GLN A 575 10.27 -10.68 27.95
CA GLN A 575 10.85 -9.52 27.25
C GLN A 575 10.34 -9.40 25.81
N ALA A 576 9.30 -10.17 25.43
CA ALA A 576 8.73 -10.07 24.11
C ALA A 576 8.17 -8.67 23.85
N ARG A 577 8.61 -8.06 22.75
CA ARG A 577 8.17 -6.72 22.30
C ARG A 577 6.65 -6.59 22.18
N ILE A 578 5.93 -7.70 22.00
CA ILE A 578 4.47 -7.65 21.93
C ILE A 578 3.83 -7.06 23.19
N PHE A 579 4.48 -7.20 24.35
CA PHE A 579 3.97 -6.63 25.60
C PHE A 579 3.97 -5.10 25.56
N ASP A 580 4.93 -4.44 24.90
CA ASP A 580 4.92 -2.98 24.73
C ASP A 580 3.64 -2.47 24.01
N TYR A 581 2.97 -3.34 23.25
CA TYR A 581 1.79 -3.01 22.44
C TYR A 581 0.52 -3.75 22.90
N ALA A 582 0.55 -4.41 24.06
CA ALA A 582 -0.60 -5.10 24.62
C ALA A 582 -1.18 -4.31 25.79
N ASP A 583 -2.50 -4.37 25.97
CA ASP A 583 -3.14 -3.85 27.19
C ASP A 583 -2.94 -4.82 28.35
N ILE A 584 -3.02 -6.12 28.06
CA ILE A 584 -2.83 -7.20 29.04
C ILE A 584 -1.86 -8.22 28.47
N GLY A 585 -0.87 -8.60 29.26
CA GLY A 585 0.13 -9.60 28.89
C GLY A 585 0.13 -10.79 29.84
N PHE A 586 0.13 -12.01 29.31
CA PHE A 586 0.38 -13.23 30.07
C PHE A 586 1.76 -13.77 29.74
N VAL A 587 2.63 -13.83 30.76
CA VAL A 587 3.91 -14.53 30.66
C VAL A 587 3.66 -16.01 30.95
N ALA A 588 3.32 -16.79 29.93
CA ALA A 588 2.92 -18.19 30.06
C ALA A 588 3.10 -19.00 28.76
N ASP A 589 3.09 -20.33 28.89
CA ASP A 589 2.92 -21.21 27.72
C ASP A 589 1.46 -21.14 27.28
N TRP A 590 1.21 -20.88 25.99
CA TRP A 590 -0.14 -20.94 25.46
C TRP A 590 -0.77 -22.33 25.61
N LYS A 591 0.05 -23.39 25.67
CA LYS A 591 -0.42 -24.77 25.92
C LYS A 591 -1.07 -24.92 27.29
N ASP A 592 -0.82 -24.01 28.23
CA ASP A 592 -1.52 -24.00 29.52
C ASP A 592 -3.02 -23.74 29.36
N LEU A 593 -3.45 -23.10 28.25
CA LEU A 593 -4.87 -22.94 27.90
C LEU A 593 -5.58 -24.27 27.61
N LEU A 594 -4.84 -25.34 27.26
CA LEU A 594 -5.41 -26.65 26.96
C LEU A 594 -5.67 -27.47 28.24
N ASN A 595 -5.12 -27.05 29.38
CA ASN A 595 -5.20 -27.78 30.64
C ASN A 595 -6.47 -27.42 31.42
N ILE A 596 -7.57 -28.12 31.11
CA ILE A 596 -8.89 -28.00 31.78
C ILE A 596 -8.80 -28.26 33.32
N ARG A 597 -7.73 -28.88 33.82
CA ARG A 597 -7.58 -29.25 35.24
C ARG A 597 -7.19 -28.11 36.19
N LYS A 598 -6.83 -26.91 35.72
CA LYS A 598 -6.49 -25.77 36.60
C LYS A 598 -7.66 -24.80 36.87
N ASP A 599 -8.84 -25.04 36.30
CA ASP A 599 -10.00 -24.13 36.40
C ASP A 599 -10.73 -24.15 37.77
N GLN A 600 -10.20 -24.84 38.79
CA GLN A 600 -10.80 -24.90 40.13
C GLN A 600 -9.99 -24.21 41.25
N ASP A 601 -8.74 -23.78 41.02
CA ASP A 601 -7.83 -23.36 42.11
C ASP A 601 -7.22 -21.95 41.97
N VAL A 602 -7.82 -21.03 41.21
CA VAL A 602 -7.36 -19.63 41.16
C VAL A 602 -8.44 -18.69 41.68
N SER A 603 -8.82 -18.87 42.95
CA SER A 603 -9.39 -17.80 43.77
C SER A 603 -8.32 -17.34 44.76
N GLU A 604 -7.99 -16.05 44.72
CA GLU A 604 -7.30 -15.30 45.76
C GLU A 604 -5.85 -15.72 46.08
N ASN A 605 -4.89 -15.16 45.35
CA ASN A 605 -3.76 -14.37 45.90
C ASN A 605 -2.77 -13.98 44.79
N ASP A 606 -1.91 -13.00 45.12
CA ASP A 606 -0.79 -12.44 44.35
C ASP A 606 -1.12 -11.24 43.44
N ALA A 607 -1.55 -10.16 44.09
CA ALA A 607 -0.91 -8.87 43.84
C ALA A 607 0.42 -8.85 44.60
N SER A 608 1.53 -9.12 43.91
CA SER A 608 2.86 -8.73 44.39
C SER A 608 3.54 -7.87 43.33
N GLU A 609 4.03 -6.73 43.81
CA GLU A 609 4.69 -5.66 43.07
C GLU A 609 5.90 -6.17 42.27
N TYR A 610 6.00 -5.77 41.00
CA TYR A 610 7.25 -5.52 40.29
C TYR A 610 7.06 -4.39 39.29
#